data_AF-A0A9E5ZZU5-F1
#
_entry.id   AF-A0A9E5ZZU5-F1
#
_cell.length_a   1.000
_cell.length_b   1.000
_cell.length_c   1.000
_cell.angle_alpha   90.00
_cell.angle_beta   90.00
_cell.angle_gamma   90.00
#
_symmetry.space_group_name_H-M   'P 1'
#
loop_
_entity.id
_entity.type
_entity.pdbx_description
1 polymer ?
#
loop_
_entity_poly.entity_id
_entity_poly.type
_entity_poly.pdbx_seq_one_letter_code
_entity_poly.pdbx_strand_id
1 'polypeptide(L)'
;MTIKTLFTKRVRRYLGAILAAAVTTFVGMQTIPRAEAQSCTLSDATRWQLAITSAEVELTPSYIRFVTETFLKSCPERPEFASASRVAGIAAADMGDARLAVQHFRNAGPMRDVMSNLYAIAAHLAVKEDVAAWRLRDDMIAAWSSRLERHPLVSVNTVELELGTIYQVHFAEPSEETGPRAAWVAVPTGPGWPATISFSNSPFQLAMRQISDGGEVNARYIELSRCYDRRSLGRLDARAATVDFDGAAQAGLTAYLAAPDLHVEVSECAISPCVLHGRLLPVPKRR
;
A
#
# COMPACT_ATOMS: atom_id res chain seq x y z
N MET A 1 -66.61 -34.05 -44.13
CA MET A 1 -67.30 -33.34 -43.03
C MET A 1 -66.24 -32.94 -42.01
N THR A 2 -65.78 -31.69 -42.07
CA THR A 2 -64.61 -31.18 -41.33
C THR A 2 -65.07 -30.51 -40.03
N ILE A 3 -64.71 -31.11 -38.89
CA ILE A 3 -64.98 -30.55 -37.57
C ILE A 3 -64.01 -29.38 -37.34
N LYS A 4 -64.50 -28.15 -37.52
CA LYS A 4 -63.79 -26.92 -37.15
C LYS A 4 -63.89 -26.75 -35.63
N THR A 5 -62.82 -27.05 -34.91
CA THR A 5 -62.68 -26.71 -33.49
C THR A 5 -62.53 -25.19 -33.34
N LEU A 6 -63.59 -24.54 -32.86
CA LEU A 6 -63.62 -23.12 -32.46
C LEU A 6 -62.84 -22.90 -31.16
N PHE A 7 -61.51 -22.98 -31.20
CA PHE A 7 -60.66 -22.43 -30.14
C PHE A 7 -60.58 -20.92 -30.32
N THR A 8 -61.46 -20.20 -29.64
CA THR A 8 -61.55 -18.74 -29.69
C THR A 8 -60.27 -18.08 -29.15
N LYS A 9 -59.87 -16.96 -29.77
CA LYS A 9 -58.65 -16.18 -29.43
C LYS A 9 -58.48 -15.86 -27.94
N ARG A 10 -59.56 -15.86 -27.15
CA ARG A 10 -59.51 -15.67 -25.69
C ARG A 10 -58.81 -16.83 -24.98
N VAL A 11 -59.08 -18.08 -25.34
CA VAL A 11 -58.47 -19.26 -24.71
C VAL A 11 -56.95 -19.28 -24.92
N ARG A 12 -56.49 -18.90 -26.12
CA ARG A 12 -55.05 -18.74 -26.42
C ARG A 12 -54.37 -17.64 -25.59
N ARG A 13 -55.08 -16.55 -25.26
CA ARG A 13 -54.54 -15.48 -24.40
C ARG A 13 -54.40 -15.92 -22.94
N TYR A 14 -55.38 -16.67 -22.42
CA TYR A 14 -55.30 -17.20 -21.06
C TYR A 14 -54.21 -18.28 -20.92
N LEU A 15 -54.05 -19.16 -21.91
CA LEU A 15 -52.94 -20.13 -21.94
C LEU A 15 -51.57 -19.45 -22.02
N GLY A 16 -51.45 -18.38 -22.82
CA GLY A 16 -50.23 -17.57 -22.87
C GLY A 16 -49.92 -16.88 -21.55
N ALA A 17 -50.94 -16.35 -20.85
CA ALA A 17 -50.76 -15.73 -19.55
C ALA A 17 -50.37 -16.74 -18.45
N ILE A 18 -50.92 -17.95 -18.47
CA ILE A 18 -50.58 -19.03 -17.54
C ILE A 18 -49.15 -19.51 -17.78
N LEU A 19 -48.75 -19.70 -19.04
CA LEU A 19 -47.37 -20.07 -19.38
C LEU A 19 -46.38 -18.97 -19.03
N ALA A 20 -46.70 -17.70 -19.30
CA ALA A 20 -45.86 -16.58 -18.91
C ALA A 20 -45.71 -16.48 -17.39
N ALA A 21 -46.81 -16.65 -16.64
CA ALA A 21 -46.78 -16.68 -15.18
C ALA A 21 -45.99 -17.86 -14.62
N ALA A 22 -46.09 -19.05 -15.24
CA ALA A 22 -45.32 -20.23 -14.87
C ALA A 22 -43.83 -20.07 -15.17
N VAL A 23 -43.48 -19.46 -16.31
CA VAL A 23 -42.07 -19.17 -16.65
C VAL A 23 -41.51 -18.08 -15.75
N THR A 24 -42.25 -17.02 -15.42
CA THR A 24 -41.77 -15.99 -14.49
C THR A 24 -41.70 -16.48 -13.05
N THR A 25 -42.57 -17.40 -12.61
CA THR A 25 -42.40 -18.06 -11.29
C THR A 25 -41.24 -19.06 -11.30
N PHE A 26 -41.01 -19.80 -12.38
CA PHE A 26 -39.89 -20.73 -12.47
C PHE A 26 -38.54 -20.01 -12.56
N VAL A 27 -38.43 -18.97 -13.40
CA VAL A 27 -37.25 -18.10 -13.46
C VAL A 27 -37.10 -17.34 -12.13
N GLY A 28 -38.19 -16.81 -11.57
CA GLY A 28 -38.22 -16.19 -10.25
C GLY A 28 -37.67 -17.12 -9.17
N MET A 29 -38.07 -18.40 -9.14
CA MET A 29 -37.58 -19.40 -8.20
C MET A 29 -36.13 -19.85 -8.45
N GLN A 30 -35.63 -19.80 -9.68
CA GLN A 30 -34.21 -20.04 -9.97
C GLN A 30 -33.32 -18.82 -9.74
N THR A 31 -33.89 -17.61 -9.69
CA THR A 31 -33.21 -16.36 -9.35
C THR A 31 -33.39 -15.92 -7.90
N ILE A 32 -34.13 -16.67 -7.08
CA ILE A 32 -33.98 -16.57 -5.62
C ILE A 32 -32.62 -17.20 -5.34
N PRO A 33 -31.58 -16.44 -4.98
CA PRO A 33 -30.39 -17.06 -4.43
C PRO A 33 -30.89 -17.97 -3.32
N ARG A 34 -30.60 -19.28 -3.41
CA ARG A 34 -30.87 -20.20 -2.31
C ARG A 34 -30.36 -19.48 -1.08
N ALA A 35 -31.28 -19.16 -0.17
CA ALA A 35 -30.95 -18.72 1.17
C ALA A 35 -30.36 -19.94 1.90
N GLU A 36 -29.21 -20.43 1.43
CA GLU A 36 -28.19 -20.94 2.32
C GLU A 36 -27.89 -19.78 3.25
N ALA A 37 -28.04 -19.99 4.55
CA ALA A 37 -27.79 -18.97 5.54
C ALA A 37 -26.44 -18.29 5.26
N GLN A 38 -26.47 -17.05 4.75
CA GLN A 38 -25.28 -16.21 4.66
C GLN A 38 -24.85 -15.94 6.10
N SER A 39 -23.90 -16.73 6.58
CA SER A 39 -23.51 -16.75 7.99
C SER A 39 -22.80 -15.48 8.45
N CYS A 40 -22.56 -14.50 7.56
CA CYS A 40 -22.05 -13.18 7.89
C CYS A 40 -22.73 -12.04 7.13
N THR A 41 -23.18 -11.06 7.90
CA THR A 41 -23.91 -9.86 7.48
C THR A 41 -23.00 -8.63 7.46
N LEU A 42 -23.50 -7.50 6.93
CA LEU A 42 -22.82 -6.21 7.04
C LEU A 42 -22.57 -5.83 8.51
N SER A 43 -23.49 -6.19 9.42
CA SER A 43 -23.34 -5.92 10.86
C SER A 43 -22.09 -6.57 11.44
N ASP A 44 -21.72 -7.77 10.96
CA ASP A 44 -20.51 -8.48 11.41
C ASP A 44 -19.24 -7.74 11.00
N ALA A 45 -19.21 -7.25 9.76
CA ALA A 45 -18.11 -6.42 9.27
C ALA A 45 -18.02 -5.08 10.05
N THR A 46 -19.16 -4.43 10.32
CA THR A 46 -19.19 -3.20 11.13
C THR A 46 -18.71 -3.45 12.55
N ARG A 47 -19.10 -4.56 13.18
CA ARG A 47 -18.63 -4.93 14.53
C ARG A 47 -17.12 -5.15 14.56
N TRP A 48 -16.57 -5.84 13.57
CA TRP A 48 -15.13 -6.00 13.43
C TRP A 48 -14.42 -4.64 13.28
N GLN A 49 -14.91 -3.78 12.38
CA GLN A 49 -14.34 -2.44 12.17
C GLN A 49 -14.36 -1.61 13.45
N LEU A 50 -15.50 -1.57 14.14
CA LEU A 50 -15.64 -0.85 15.41
C LEU A 50 -14.69 -1.40 16.47
N ALA A 51 -14.51 -2.72 16.56
CA ALA A 51 -13.62 -3.32 17.54
C ALA A 51 -12.15 -2.94 17.33
N ILE A 52 -11.70 -2.75 16.08
CA ILE A 52 -10.31 -2.33 15.78
C ILE A 52 -10.12 -0.81 15.74
N THR A 53 -11.18 -0.02 15.88
CA THR A 53 -11.11 1.46 15.93
C THR A 53 -11.64 2.05 17.24
N SER A 54 -12.14 1.23 18.15
CA SER A 54 -12.72 1.71 19.41
C SER A 54 -11.64 2.32 20.31
N ALA A 55 -11.92 3.49 20.86
CA ALA A 55 -11.06 4.15 21.85
C ALA A 55 -11.27 3.61 23.28
N GLU A 56 -12.26 2.74 23.49
CA GLU A 56 -12.61 2.22 24.82
C GLU A 56 -11.73 1.03 25.26
N VAL A 57 -11.00 0.41 24.33
CA VAL A 57 -10.14 -0.74 24.58
C VAL A 57 -8.73 -0.42 24.10
N GLU A 58 -7.71 -0.86 24.85
CA GLU A 58 -6.32 -0.76 24.41
C GLU A 58 -6.10 -1.64 23.16
N LEU A 59 -5.81 -0.98 22.03
CA LEU A 59 -5.61 -1.63 20.74
C LEU A 59 -4.20 -2.21 20.63
N THR A 60 -3.93 -3.29 21.36
CA THR A 60 -2.69 -4.05 21.25
C THR A 60 -2.68 -4.92 19.97
N PRO A 61 -1.50 -5.23 19.39
CA PRO A 61 -1.41 -6.12 18.23
C PRO A 61 -2.08 -7.49 18.47
N SER A 62 -1.95 -8.06 19.66
CA SER A 62 -2.58 -9.34 20.02
C SER A 62 -4.10 -9.27 20.00
N TYR A 63 -4.69 -8.19 20.52
CA TYR A 63 -6.14 -7.97 20.48
C TYR A 63 -6.63 -7.77 19.04
N ILE A 64 -5.97 -6.90 18.27
CA ILE A 64 -6.32 -6.64 16.87
C ILE A 64 -6.29 -7.94 16.07
N ARG A 65 -5.23 -8.74 16.23
CA ARG A 65 -5.11 -10.05 15.56
C ARG A 65 -6.26 -10.98 15.97
N PHE A 66 -6.49 -11.15 17.27
CA PHE A 66 -7.53 -12.04 17.78
C PHE A 66 -8.93 -11.71 17.22
N VAL A 67 -9.34 -10.45 17.31
CA VAL A 67 -10.66 -10.01 16.80
C VAL A 67 -10.74 -10.19 15.28
N THR A 68 -9.67 -9.85 14.57
CA THR A 68 -9.64 -9.93 13.10
C THR A 68 -9.64 -11.37 12.61
N GLU A 69 -8.87 -12.27 13.21
CA GLU A 69 -8.87 -13.70 12.88
C GLU A 69 -10.21 -14.37 13.21
N THR A 70 -10.86 -13.93 14.29
CA THR A 70 -12.22 -14.39 14.62
C THR A 70 -13.21 -13.98 13.53
N PHE A 71 -13.12 -12.75 13.03
CA PHE A 71 -13.91 -12.28 11.88
C PHE A 71 -13.60 -13.08 10.61
N LEU A 72 -12.33 -13.24 10.24
CA LEU A 72 -11.90 -13.99 9.06
C LEU A 72 -12.40 -15.44 9.08
N LYS A 73 -12.35 -16.10 10.24
CA LYS A 73 -12.83 -17.47 10.42
C LYS A 73 -14.36 -17.57 10.32
N SER A 74 -15.06 -16.58 10.87
CA SER A 74 -16.53 -16.57 10.86
C SER A 74 -17.09 -16.20 9.48
N CYS A 75 -16.36 -15.34 8.75
CA CYS A 75 -16.83 -14.63 7.56
C CYS A 75 -15.87 -14.72 6.35
N PRO A 76 -15.50 -15.93 5.88
CA PRO A 76 -14.47 -16.09 4.85
C PRO A 76 -14.85 -15.51 3.47
N GLU A 77 -16.13 -15.54 3.10
CA GLU A 77 -16.61 -15.14 1.77
C GLU A 77 -16.94 -13.63 1.66
N ARG A 78 -16.57 -12.83 2.66
CA ARG A 78 -16.91 -11.42 2.71
C ARG A 78 -16.00 -10.57 1.83
N PRO A 79 -16.51 -9.48 1.21
CA PRO A 79 -15.66 -8.53 0.48
C PRO A 79 -14.55 -7.92 1.34
N GLU A 80 -14.76 -7.79 2.65
CA GLU A 80 -13.77 -7.24 3.59
C GLU A 80 -12.62 -8.21 3.92
N PHE A 81 -12.71 -9.49 3.52
CA PHE A 81 -11.75 -10.55 3.87
C PHE A 81 -10.30 -10.17 3.55
N ALA A 82 -10.05 -9.59 2.37
CA ALA A 82 -8.71 -9.17 1.97
C ALA A 82 -8.17 -8.03 2.86
N SER A 83 -9.01 -7.05 3.21
CA SER A 83 -8.64 -5.95 4.09
C SER A 83 -8.41 -6.41 5.53
N ALA A 84 -9.26 -7.31 6.02
CA ALA A 84 -9.11 -7.92 7.34
C ALA A 84 -7.83 -8.77 7.41
N SER A 85 -7.54 -9.56 6.36
CA SER A 85 -6.30 -10.32 6.27
C SER A 85 -5.07 -9.41 6.29
N ARG A 86 -5.10 -8.27 5.59
CA ARG A 86 -4.03 -7.25 5.68
C ARG A 86 -3.82 -6.74 7.11
N VAL A 87 -4.89 -6.42 7.83
CA VAL A 87 -4.82 -5.95 9.24
C VAL A 87 -4.26 -7.04 10.16
N ALA A 88 -4.71 -8.29 10.00
CA ALA A 88 -4.17 -9.42 10.76
C ALA A 88 -2.68 -9.67 10.46
N GLY A 89 -2.25 -9.47 9.21
CA GLY A 89 -0.85 -9.58 8.80
C GLY A 89 0.06 -8.56 9.46
N ILE A 90 -0.38 -7.29 9.53
CA ILE A 90 0.35 -6.22 10.26
C ILE A 90 0.44 -6.57 11.74
N ALA A 91 -0.70 -6.94 12.35
CA ALA A 91 -0.73 -7.29 13.77
C ALA A 91 0.15 -8.52 14.09
N ALA A 92 0.20 -9.52 13.21
CA ALA A 92 1.10 -10.67 13.37
C ALA A 92 2.58 -10.27 13.23
N ALA A 93 2.91 -9.37 12.30
CA ALA A 93 4.26 -8.83 12.15
C ALA A 93 4.70 -8.02 13.38
N ASP A 94 3.82 -7.19 13.93
CA ASP A 94 4.04 -6.42 15.17
C ASP A 94 4.09 -7.30 16.43
N MET A 95 3.82 -8.61 16.30
CA MET A 95 4.00 -9.64 17.33
C MET A 95 5.20 -10.55 17.07
N GLY A 96 5.98 -10.30 16.02
CA GLY A 96 7.14 -11.13 15.65
C GLY A 96 6.80 -12.44 14.92
N ASP A 97 5.53 -12.71 14.59
CA ASP A 97 5.11 -13.96 13.94
C ASP A 97 5.17 -13.85 12.41
N ALA A 98 6.37 -14.02 11.87
CA ALA A 98 6.65 -13.83 10.44
C ALA A 98 5.87 -14.79 9.53
N ARG A 99 5.72 -16.05 9.95
CA ARG A 99 5.03 -17.06 9.13
C ARG A 99 3.55 -16.77 9.04
N LEU A 100 2.92 -16.42 10.15
CA LEU A 100 1.51 -16.07 10.17
C LEU A 100 1.26 -14.75 9.43
N ALA A 101 2.15 -13.76 9.57
CA ALA A 101 2.08 -12.52 8.81
C ALA A 101 2.09 -12.77 7.30
N VAL A 102 3.02 -13.61 6.80
CA VAL A 102 3.08 -13.98 5.37
C VAL A 102 1.79 -14.67 4.91
N GLN A 103 1.21 -15.57 5.70
CA GLN A 103 -0.05 -16.22 5.37
C GLN A 103 -1.18 -15.20 5.19
N HIS A 104 -1.29 -14.26 6.12
CA HIS A 104 -2.30 -13.20 6.08
C HIS A 104 -2.08 -12.23 4.91
N PHE A 105 -0.84 -11.84 4.60
CA PHE A 105 -0.56 -10.99 3.43
C PHE A 105 -0.85 -11.68 2.09
N ARG A 106 -0.61 -13.00 1.99
CA ARG A 106 -1.03 -13.77 0.80
C ARG A 106 -2.55 -13.79 0.64
N ASN A 107 -3.29 -13.95 1.74
CA ASN A 107 -4.75 -13.89 1.75
C ASN A 107 -5.29 -12.49 1.40
N ALA A 108 -4.58 -11.43 1.79
CA ALA A 108 -4.91 -10.06 1.43
C ALA A 108 -4.75 -9.77 -0.07
N GLY A 109 -3.83 -10.46 -0.74
CA GLY A 109 -3.52 -10.25 -2.15
C GLY A 109 -2.86 -8.88 -2.41
N PRO A 110 -2.98 -8.33 -3.63
CA PRO A 110 -2.35 -7.06 -3.98
C PRO A 110 -2.83 -5.88 -3.14
N MET A 111 -1.90 -5.20 -2.47
CA MET A 111 -2.19 -4.05 -1.60
C MET A 111 -1.83 -2.74 -2.28
N ARG A 112 -2.62 -1.69 -2.03
CA ARG A 112 -2.43 -0.36 -2.65
C ARG A 112 -1.58 0.59 -1.81
N ASP A 113 -1.54 0.38 -0.50
CA ASP A 113 -0.80 1.25 0.40
C ASP A 113 0.65 0.76 0.57
N VAL A 114 1.58 1.73 0.63
CA VAL A 114 3.02 1.46 0.69
C VAL A 114 3.36 0.73 1.99
N MET A 115 2.76 1.13 3.11
CA MET A 115 3.08 0.54 4.42
C MET A 115 2.77 -0.94 4.52
N SER A 116 1.59 -1.39 4.10
CA SER A 116 1.23 -2.81 4.17
C SER A 116 2.11 -3.64 3.24
N ASN A 117 2.49 -3.11 2.06
CA ASN A 117 3.48 -3.77 1.20
C ASN A 117 4.85 -3.89 1.88
N LEU A 118 5.34 -2.84 2.55
CA LEU A 118 6.61 -2.90 3.29
C LEU A 118 6.58 -3.92 4.43
N TYR A 119 5.47 -4.01 5.16
CA TYR A 119 5.26 -5.06 6.16
C TYR A 119 5.29 -6.46 5.54
N ALA A 120 4.62 -6.67 4.40
CA ALA A 120 4.64 -7.95 3.70
C ALA A 120 6.03 -8.33 3.22
N ILE A 121 6.75 -7.39 2.60
CA ILE A 121 8.14 -7.60 2.15
C ILE A 121 9.02 -7.99 3.35
N ALA A 122 8.94 -7.24 4.45
CA ALA A 122 9.69 -7.53 5.68
C ALA A 122 9.36 -8.92 6.25
N ALA A 123 8.08 -9.30 6.29
CA ALA A 123 7.65 -10.62 6.74
C ALA A 123 8.18 -11.74 5.83
N HIS A 124 8.15 -11.57 4.51
CA HIS A 124 8.73 -12.52 3.56
C HIS A 124 10.24 -12.68 3.73
N LEU A 125 10.98 -11.58 3.95
CA LEU A 125 12.42 -11.64 4.25
C LEU A 125 12.71 -12.35 5.57
N ALA A 126 11.89 -12.10 6.61
CA ALA A 126 12.04 -12.75 7.91
C ALA A 126 11.85 -14.28 7.84
N VAL A 127 11.05 -14.78 6.89
CA VAL A 127 10.91 -16.23 6.61
C VAL A 127 11.82 -16.75 5.49
N LYS A 128 12.76 -15.94 4.99
CA LYS A 128 13.72 -16.29 3.92
C LYS A 128 13.06 -16.59 2.56
N GLU A 129 11.95 -15.92 2.27
CA GLU A 129 11.29 -15.95 0.96
C GLU A 129 11.71 -14.73 0.10
N ASP A 130 13.02 -14.53 -0.06
CA ASP A 130 13.62 -13.33 -0.64
C ASP A 130 13.10 -13.00 -2.05
N VAL A 131 12.90 -14.03 -2.90
CA VAL A 131 12.37 -13.85 -4.26
C VAL A 131 10.95 -13.25 -4.23
N ALA A 132 10.11 -13.71 -3.30
CA ALA A 132 8.75 -13.18 -3.15
C ALA A 132 8.77 -11.75 -2.58
N ALA A 133 9.64 -11.51 -1.60
CA ALA A 133 9.84 -10.18 -1.02
C ALA A 133 10.24 -9.15 -2.08
N TRP A 134 11.25 -9.46 -2.89
CA TRP A 134 11.76 -8.50 -3.87
C TRP A 134 10.80 -8.31 -5.05
N ARG A 135 10.06 -9.35 -5.44
CA ARG A 135 8.97 -9.20 -6.41
C ARG A 135 7.87 -8.26 -5.90
N LEU A 136 7.45 -8.39 -4.64
CA LEU A 136 6.47 -7.47 -4.03
C LEU A 136 6.99 -6.03 -3.99
N ARG A 137 8.28 -5.84 -3.72
CA ARG A 137 8.93 -4.52 -3.76
C ARG A 137 8.91 -3.93 -5.17
N ASP A 138 9.22 -4.72 -6.19
CA ASP A 138 9.21 -4.25 -7.58
C ASP A 138 7.79 -3.89 -8.04
N ASP A 139 6.78 -4.72 -7.70
CA ASP A 139 5.37 -4.44 -7.97
C ASP A 139 4.91 -3.13 -7.28
N MET A 140 5.31 -2.92 -6.02
CA MET A 140 5.04 -1.71 -5.27
C MET A 140 5.68 -0.47 -5.92
N ILE A 141 6.93 -0.59 -6.38
CA ILE A 141 7.66 0.50 -7.04
C ILE A 141 7.03 0.83 -8.40
N ALA A 142 6.66 -0.17 -9.19
CA ALA A 142 5.96 0.03 -10.46
C ALA A 142 4.62 0.75 -10.27
N ALA A 143 3.86 0.39 -9.23
CA ALA A 143 2.61 1.07 -8.88
C ALA A 143 2.84 2.51 -8.38
N TRP A 144 3.96 2.77 -7.71
CA TRP A 144 4.38 4.11 -7.29
C TRP A 144 4.79 4.98 -8.48
N SER A 145 5.71 4.53 -9.33
CA SER A 145 6.20 5.28 -10.50
C SER A 145 5.06 5.59 -11.47
N SER A 146 4.23 4.60 -11.79
CA SER A 146 3.07 4.77 -12.67
C SER A 146 2.06 5.80 -12.15
N ARG A 147 1.96 5.98 -10.82
CA ARG A 147 1.12 7.01 -10.21
C ARG A 147 1.76 8.40 -10.28
N LEU A 148 3.08 8.50 -10.16
CA LEU A 148 3.80 9.76 -10.32
C LEU A 148 3.72 10.27 -11.76
N GLU A 149 3.94 9.40 -12.76
CA GLU A 149 3.86 9.75 -14.18
C GLU A 149 2.49 10.29 -14.60
N ARG A 150 1.41 9.78 -13.97
CA ARG A 150 0.05 10.26 -14.22
C ARG A 150 -0.29 11.56 -13.46
N HIS A 151 0.58 12.03 -12.56
CA HIS A 151 0.26 13.18 -11.73
C HIS A 151 0.63 14.50 -12.43
N PRO A 152 -0.31 15.45 -12.62
CA PRO A 152 -0.09 16.64 -13.45
C PRO A 152 0.94 17.63 -12.90
N LEU A 153 1.29 17.51 -11.61
CA LEU A 153 2.25 18.37 -10.92
C LEU A 153 3.59 17.68 -10.63
N VAL A 154 3.84 16.52 -11.24
CA VAL A 154 5.08 15.76 -11.06
C VAL A 154 5.73 15.54 -12.42
N SER A 155 7.02 15.83 -12.50
CA SER A 155 7.87 15.41 -13.61
C SER A 155 8.78 14.30 -13.12
N VAL A 156 8.88 13.22 -13.89
CA VAL A 156 9.76 12.08 -13.61
C VAL A 156 10.72 11.91 -14.77
N ASN A 157 12.02 11.94 -14.49
CA ASN A 157 13.06 11.49 -15.41
C ASN A 157 13.67 10.20 -14.87
N THR A 158 14.06 9.29 -15.76
CA THR A 158 14.53 7.96 -15.39
C THR A 158 15.92 7.74 -15.96
N VAL A 159 16.85 7.32 -15.10
CA VAL A 159 18.22 6.98 -15.47
C VAL A 159 18.43 5.50 -15.20
N GLU A 160 18.55 4.71 -16.27
CA GLU A 160 18.86 3.29 -16.18
C GLU A 160 20.37 3.08 -16.00
N LEU A 161 20.75 2.25 -15.04
CA LEU A 161 22.13 1.87 -14.74
C LEU A 161 22.23 0.34 -14.71
N GLU A 162 23.46 -0.18 -14.71
CA GLU A 162 23.70 -1.64 -14.68
C GLU A 162 23.14 -2.32 -13.42
N LEU A 163 23.20 -1.64 -12.27
CA LEU A 163 22.82 -2.20 -10.96
C LEU A 163 21.43 -1.74 -10.47
N GLY A 164 20.72 -0.94 -11.25
CA GLY A 164 19.45 -0.38 -10.84
C GLY A 164 18.99 0.81 -11.67
N THR A 165 17.90 1.40 -11.23
CA THR A 165 17.29 2.56 -11.88
C THR A 165 17.25 3.72 -10.89
N ILE A 166 17.52 4.93 -11.36
CA ILE A 166 17.35 6.15 -10.58
C ILE A 166 16.21 6.98 -11.16
N TYR A 167 15.16 7.20 -10.35
CA TYR A 167 14.06 8.09 -10.67
C TYR A 167 14.35 9.49 -10.13
N GLN A 168 14.42 10.48 -11.01
CA GLN A 168 14.52 11.89 -10.67
C GLN A 168 13.11 12.48 -10.68
N VAL A 169 12.60 12.81 -9.50
CA VAL A 169 11.22 13.27 -9.30
C VAL A 169 11.24 14.75 -8.95
N HIS A 170 10.58 15.57 -9.73
CA HIS A 170 10.41 17.00 -9.49
C HIS A 170 8.94 17.33 -9.24
N PHE A 171 8.66 18.06 -8.16
CA PHE A 171 7.31 18.48 -7.76
C PHE A 171 7.10 19.96 -8.08
N ALA A 172 6.02 20.30 -8.79
CA ALA A 172 5.78 21.65 -9.30
C ALA A 172 5.38 22.67 -8.20
N GLU A 173 4.73 22.24 -7.12
CA GLU A 173 4.31 23.10 -6.00
C GLU A 173 5.08 22.76 -4.71
N PRO A 174 6.13 23.51 -4.36
CA PRO A 174 6.73 23.46 -3.04
C PRO A 174 5.99 24.46 -2.13
N SER A 175 5.04 24.01 -1.31
CA SER A 175 4.74 24.77 -0.09
C SER A 175 5.86 24.53 0.92
N GLU A 176 6.20 25.55 1.71
CA GLU A 176 7.19 25.47 2.79
C GLU A 176 6.83 24.43 3.87
N GLU A 177 5.63 23.84 3.83
CA GLU A 177 5.15 22.79 4.73
C GLU A 177 4.96 21.41 4.03
N THR A 178 5.19 21.33 2.71
CA THR A 178 4.76 20.19 1.87
C THR A 178 5.93 19.50 1.17
N GLY A 179 6.77 18.78 1.92
CA GLY A 179 7.65 17.74 1.37
C GLY A 179 8.78 18.22 0.43
N PRO A 180 9.57 17.27 -0.13
CA PRO A 180 10.73 17.62 -0.94
C PRO A 180 10.31 18.19 -2.30
N ARG A 181 10.94 19.29 -2.74
CA ARG A 181 10.75 19.88 -4.09
C ARG A 181 11.26 18.95 -5.20
N ALA A 182 12.30 18.20 -4.89
CA ALA A 182 12.86 17.18 -5.77
C ALA A 182 13.37 16.01 -4.92
N ALA A 183 13.30 14.81 -5.49
CA ALA A 183 13.81 13.59 -4.90
C ALA A 183 14.44 12.72 -5.97
N TRP A 184 15.52 12.03 -5.62
CA TRP A 184 16.18 11.03 -6.44
C TRP A 184 16.02 9.70 -5.74
N VAL A 185 15.36 8.75 -6.38
CA VAL A 185 15.02 7.44 -5.81
C VAL A 185 15.80 6.38 -6.56
N ALA A 186 16.69 5.68 -5.87
CA ALA A 186 17.43 4.54 -6.40
C ALA A 186 16.67 3.25 -6.11
N VAL A 187 16.50 2.43 -7.14
CA VAL A 187 15.84 1.13 -7.08
C VAL A 187 16.80 0.06 -7.61
N PRO A 188 17.26 -0.88 -6.77
CA PRO A 188 18.13 -1.96 -7.23
C PRO A 188 17.44 -2.89 -8.23
N THR A 189 18.13 -3.30 -9.31
CA THR A 189 17.61 -4.35 -10.21
C THR A 189 17.57 -5.72 -9.51
N GLY A 190 18.52 -5.95 -8.59
CA GLY A 190 18.60 -7.15 -7.76
C GLY A 190 17.99 -6.95 -6.37
N PRO A 191 18.29 -7.83 -5.40
CA PRO A 191 17.89 -7.70 -4.00
C PRO A 191 18.23 -6.34 -3.39
N GLY A 192 17.34 -5.85 -2.51
CA GLY A 192 17.60 -4.67 -1.68
C GLY A 192 16.47 -3.64 -1.69
N TRP A 193 16.43 -2.85 -0.62
CA TRP A 193 15.50 -1.74 -0.47
C TRP A 193 15.85 -0.59 -1.42
N PRO A 194 14.87 0.24 -1.81
CA PRO A 194 15.17 1.50 -2.47
C PRO A 194 15.78 2.49 -1.47
N ALA A 195 16.48 3.51 -1.97
CA ALA A 195 16.96 4.64 -1.18
C ALA A 195 16.69 5.95 -1.88
N THR A 196 16.51 7.02 -1.09
CA THR A 196 16.08 8.31 -1.63
C THR A 196 16.94 9.44 -1.11
N ILE A 197 17.47 10.24 -2.02
CA ILE A 197 18.02 11.56 -1.70
C ILE A 197 16.93 12.59 -1.93
N SER A 198 16.71 13.48 -0.97
CA SER A 198 15.71 14.54 -1.11
C SER A 198 16.06 15.78 -0.31
N PHE A 199 15.42 16.90 -0.65
CA PHE A 199 15.52 18.12 0.14
C PHE A 199 14.51 18.11 1.29
N SER A 200 14.99 18.18 2.53
CA SER A 200 14.16 18.29 3.74
C SER A 200 14.13 19.73 4.24
N ASN A 201 12.94 20.16 4.68
CA ASN A 201 12.67 21.39 5.42
C ASN A 201 11.87 21.11 6.71
N SER A 202 12.06 19.92 7.31
CA SER A 202 11.25 19.49 8.47
C SER A 202 11.27 20.53 9.61
N PRO A 203 10.12 21.07 10.04
CA PRO A 203 10.04 22.09 11.09
C PRO A 203 10.66 21.65 12.42
N PHE A 204 10.48 20.38 12.79
CA PHE A 204 11.10 19.82 13.99
C PHE A 204 12.63 19.79 13.91
N GLN A 205 13.20 19.46 12.75
CA GLN A 205 14.66 19.47 12.56
C GLN A 205 15.22 20.89 12.55
N LEU A 206 14.49 21.81 11.90
CA LEU A 206 14.83 23.24 11.93
C LEU A 206 14.83 23.75 13.37
N ALA A 207 13.80 23.42 14.17
CA ALA A 207 13.73 23.78 15.58
C ALA A 207 14.86 23.15 16.41
N MET A 208 15.11 21.85 16.29
CA MET A 208 16.19 21.17 17.03
C MET A 208 17.57 21.74 16.71
N ARG A 209 17.84 22.10 15.45
CA ARG A 209 19.12 22.69 15.05
C ARG A 209 19.23 24.18 15.35
N GLN A 210 18.12 24.90 15.36
CA GLN A 210 18.09 26.26 15.87
C GLN A 210 18.48 26.28 17.36
N ILE A 211 18.04 25.27 18.11
CA ILE A 211 18.42 25.09 19.52
C ILE A 211 19.89 24.67 19.66
N SER A 212 20.41 23.76 18.82
CA SER A 212 21.78 23.24 18.97
C SER A 212 22.86 24.15 18.39
N ASP A 213 22.65 24.71 17.22
CA ASP A 213 23.69 25.33 16.39
C ASP A 213 23.41 26.81 16.07
N GLY A 214 22.33 27.39 16.61
CA GLY A 214 21.91 28.76 16.27
C GLY A 214 21.49 28.92 14.80
N GLY A 215 21.01 27.84 14.17
CA GLY A 215 20.72 27.78 12.74
C GLY A 215 19.65 28.75 12.24
N GLU A 216 19.79 29.17 10.98
CA GLU A 216 18.82 30.02 10.27
C GLU A 216 17.49 29.30 10.01
N VAL A 217 16.39 30.06 10.15
CA VAL A 217 14.99 29.58 10.09
C VAL A 217 14.61 28.97 8.72
N ASN A 218 15.35 29.28 7.65
CA ASN A 218 15.00 28.92 6.27
C ASN A 218 16.00 27.97 5.58
N ALA A 219 16.89 27.29 6.32
CA ALA A 219 17.87 26.39 5.74
C ALA A 219 17.21 25.13 5.13
N ARG A 220 17.61 24.75 3.90
CA ARG A 220 17.22 23.46 3.29
C ARG A 220 18.33 22.46 3.47
N TYR A 221 17.98 21.22 3.79
CA TYR A 221 18.95 20.15 4.01
C TYR A 221 18.83 19.07 2.95
N ILE A 222 19.97 18.48 2.61
CA ILE A 222 20.04 17.32 1.74
C ILE A 222 20.09 16.09 2.64
N GLU A 223 19.17 15.17 2.43
CA GLU A 223 19.08 13.94 3.22
C GLU A 223 19.10 12.71 2.32
N LEU A 224 19.89 11.72 2.72
CA LEU A 224 19.79 10.35 2.25
C LEU A 224 18.90 9.56 3.21
N SER A 225 17.77 9.08 2.71
CA SER A 225 16.85 8.19 3.41
C SER A 225 17.04 6.78 2.87
N ARG A 226 17.47 5.88 3.75
CA ARG A 226 17.51 4.43 3.56
C ARG A 226 16.36 3.80 4.34
N CYS A 227 16.31 2.47 4.35
CA CYS A 227 15.18 1.79 4.95
C CYS A 227 15.06 2.00 6.47
N TYR A 228 16.19 1.85 7.17
CA TYR A 228 16.31 2.01 8.63
C TYR A 228 17.22 3.17 9.05
N ASP A 229 17.88 3.82 8.09
CA ASP A 229 18.82 4.90 8.37
C ASP A 229 18.45 6.19 7.63
N ARG A 230 18.75 7.31 8.25
CA ARG A 230 18.66 8.63 7.65
C ARG A 230 19.91 9.43 7.94
N ARG A 231 20.58 9.86 6.89
CA ARG A 231 21.81 10.64 6.97
C ARG A 231 21.65 12.02 6.33
N SER A 232 22.01 13.07 7.07
CA SER A 232 22.19 14.42 6.53
C SER A 232 23.47 14.43 5.68
N LEU A 233 23.35 14.72 4.38
CA LEU A 233 24.50 14.84 3.48
C LEU A 233 25.08 16.26 3.48
N GLY A 234 24.25 17.26 3.76
CA GLY A 234 24.71 18.64 3.81
C GLY A 234 23.58 19.65 3.90
N ARG A 235 23.97 20.92 3.89
CA ARG A 235 23.06 22.07 3.81
C ARG A 235 23.08 22.61 2.39
N LEU A 236 21.92 22.88 1.83
CA LEU A 236 21.79 23.56 0.56
C LEU A 236 22.00 25.06 0.78
N ASP A 237 23.06 25.62 0.17
CA ASP A 237 23.26 27.07 0.13
C ASP A 237 22.24 27.69 -0.82
N ALA A 238 21.60 28.80 -0.43
CA ALA A 238 20.65 29.52 -1.25
C ALA A 238 21.26 30.01 -2.59
N ARG A 239 22.59 30.08 -2.68
CA ARG A 239 23.34 30.49 -3.89
C ARG A 239 23.76 29.34 -4.80
N ALA A 240 23.59 28.08 -4.38
CA ALA A 240 23.97 26.92 -5.19
C ALA A 240 22.90 26.64 -6.26
N ALA A 241 23.31 26.59 -7.53
CA ALA A 241 22.42 26.26 -8.65
C ALA A 241 21.96 24.79 -8.58
N THR A 242 20.68 24.55 -8.81
CA THR A 242 20.05 23.21 -8.77
C THR A 242 20.66 22.20 -9.76
N VAL A 243 21.33 22.67 -10.81
CA VAL A 243 21.89 21.83 -11.89
C VAL A 243 23.10 20.98 -11.44
N ASP A 244 23.86 21.44 -10.44
CA ASP A 244 25.03 20.70 -9.94
C ASP A 244 24.62 19.56 -8.98
N PHE A 245 23.37 19.57 -8.50
CA PHE A 245 22.89 18.61 -7.53
C PHE A 245 22.46 17.27 -8.17
N ASP A 246 21.94 17.29 -9.39
CA ASP A 246 21.53 16.07 -10.10
C ASP A 246 22.70 15.09 -10.24
N GLY A 247 23.87 15.58 -10.64
CA GLY A 247 25.09 14.78 -10.78
C GLY A 247 25.56 14.20 -9.45
N ALA A 248 25.55 15.01 -8.38
CA ALA A 248 25.95 14.57 -7.04
C ALA A 248 24.98 13.52 -6.46
N ALA A 249 23.67 13.72 -6.63
CA ALA A 249 22.65 12.77 -6.19
C ALA A 249 22.76 11.45 -6.96
N GLN A 250 22.93 11.51 -8.28
CA GLN A 250 23.12 10.33 -9.11
C GLN A 250 24.39 9.56 -8.72
N ALA A 251 25.51 10.23 -8.51
CA ALA A 251 26.75 9.59 -8.07
C ALA A 251 26.60 8.92 -6.70
N GLY A 252 25.99 9.61 -5.72
CA GLY A 252 25.76 9.06 -4.38
C GLY A 252 24.83 7.84 -4.39
N LEU A 253 23.78 7.87 -5.22
CA LEU A 253 22.85 6.76 -5.37
C LEU A 253 23.42 5.60 -6.20
N THR A 254 24.29 5.88 -7.17
CA THR A 254 25.01 4.82 -7.89
C THR A 254 25.90 4.03 -6.92
N ALA A 255 26.56 4.71 -5.97
CA ALA A 255 27.31 4.05 -4.92
C ALA A 255 26.41 3.21 -3.99
N TYR A 256 25.18 3.65 -3.72
CA TYR A 256 24.20 2.86 -2.98
C TYR A 256 23.79 1.59 -3.74
N LEU A 257 23.50 1.69 -5.04
CA LEU A 257 23.10 0.55 -5.87
C LEU A 257 24.16 -0.56 -5.94
N ALA A 258 25.44 -0.23 -5.70
CA ALA A 258 26.52 -1.21 -5.61
C ALA A 258 26.45 -2.08 -4.33
N ALA A 259 25.81 -1.59 -3.26
CA ALA A 259 25.66 -2.30 -2.01
C ALA A 259 24.35 -1.85 -1.30
N PRO A 260 23.19 -2.25 -1.83
CA PRO A 260 21.89 -1.83 -1.28
C PRO A 260 21.60 -2.52 0.05
N ASP A 261 20.65 -1.96 0.81
CA ASP A 261 20.29 -2.53 2.11
C ASP A 261 19.47 -3.81 1.90
N LEU A 262 19.98 -4.94 2.39
CA LEU A 262 19.32 -6.25 2.29
C LEU A 262 18.63 -6.68 3.59
N HIS A 263 19.02 -6.06 4.71
CA HIS A 263 18.61 -6.49 6.04
C HIS A 263 17.15 -6.13 6.32
N VAL A 264 16.51 -6.95 7.15
CA VAL A 264 15.26 -6.66 7.84
C VAL A 264 15.51 -6.81 9.33
N GLU A 265 15.13 -5.80 10.11
CA GLU A 265 15.27 -5.86 11.56
C GLU A 265 14.15 -6.75 12.13
N VAL A 266 14.54 -7.90 12.69
CA VAL A 266 13.62 -8.86 13.31
C VAL A 266 14.00 -9.03 14.77
N SER A 267 13.01 -8.92 15.64
CA SER A 267 13.09 -9.22 17.06
C SER A 267 12.06 -10.27 17.44
N GLU A 268 12.18 -10.88 18.63
CA GLU A 268 11.16 -11.80 19.14
C GLU A 268 9.78 -11.13 19.30
N CYS A 269 9.75 -9.81 19.46
CA CYS A 269 8.53 -9.05 19.68
C CYS A 269 7.95 -8.43 18.42
N ALA A 270 8.73 -8.23 17.36
CA ALA A 270 8.29 -7.52 16.16
C ALA A 270 9.20 -7.73 14.95
N ILE A 271 8.60 -7.68 13.75
CA ILE A 271 9.27 -7.55 12.47
C ILE A 271 9.16 -6.08 12.04
N SER A 272 10.28 -5.37 12.02
CA SER A 272 10.31 -3.96 11.70
C SER A 272 10.21 -3.76 10.18
N PRO A 273 9.13 -3.17 9.64
CA PRO A 273 9.10 -2.78 8.24
C PRO A 273 10.04 -1.58 8.03
N CYS A 274 10.15 -1.18 6.77
CA CYS A 274 10.87 0.02 6.40
C CYS A 274 10.25 1.29 7.03
N VAL A 275 10.87 1.82 8.08
CA VAL A 275 10.30 2.88 8.94
C VAL A 275 10.16 4.23 8.23
N LEU A 276 11.00 4.52 7.24
CA LEU A 276 11.02 5.79 6.51
C LEU A 276 10.22 5.76 5.20
N HIS A 277 9.20 4.91 5.09
CA HIS A 277 8.37 4.70 3.91
C HIS A 277 7.98 5.97 3.12
N GLY A 278 7.49 7.01 3.81
CA GLY A 278 7.03 8.25 3.17
C GLY A 278 8.15 9.11 2.59
N ARG A 279 9.40 8.87 3.00
CA ARG A 279 10.61 9.48 2.44
C ARG A 279 11.30 8.59 1.42
N LEU A 280 11.12 7.28 1.55
CA LEU A 280 11.67 6.28 0.64
C LEU A 280 10.98 6.35 -0.73
N LEU A 281 9.65 6.42 -0.76
CA LEU A 281 8.87 6.54 -1.99
C LEU A 281 8.00 7.79 -1.90
N PRO A 282 8.58 8.98 -2.15
CA PRO A 282 7.87 10.24 -1.98
C PRO A 282 6.69 10.32 -2.94
N VAL A 283 5.57 10.83 -2.44
CA VAL A 283 4.35 11.11 -3.22
C VAL A 283 3.94 12.55 -2.98
N PRO A 284 3.30 13.21 -3.97
CA PRO A 284 2.73 14.53 -3.73
C PRO A 284 1.66 14.44 -2.62
N LYS A 285 1.66 15.38 -1.68
CA LYS A 285 0.58 15.45 -0.68
C LYS A 285 -0.74 15.73 -1.41
N ARG A 286 -1.79 14.99 -1.05
CA ARG A 286 -3.16 15.29 -1.51
C ARG A 286 -3.56 16.65 -0.93
N ARG A 287 -4.06 17.55 -1.78
CA ARG A 287 -4.77 18.76 -1.34
C ARG A 287 -6.03 18.38 -0.57
#